data_AF-A0A8T3MN82-F1
#
_entry.id   AF-A0A8T3MN82-F1
#
_cell.length_a   1.000
_cell.length_b   1.000
_cell.length_c   1.000
_cell.angle_alpha   90.00
_cell.angle_beta   90.00
_cell.angle_gamma   90.00
#
_symmetry.space_group_name_H-M   'P 1'
#
loop_
_entity.id
_entity.type
_entity.pdbx_description
1 polymer ?
#
loop_
_entity_poly.entity_id
_entity_poly.type
_entity_poly.pdbx_seq_one_letter_code
_entity_poly.pdbx_strand_id
1 'polypeptide(L)'
;ALARDAVAPALVADVAGATTALVHAAADGTVVAAHLSGIGVGRGADTLVAWAGLDRVRRWIPRTVDAPGLLERVFNRARWPDAIAADELTLSLEIALAHEALSHALDDAAAAGLPVATFRRAKVIALTGRAADLPRLAQSLLIVLDAIQPTAVCSVLRDREDALVAIGGLQVRAPGDGGPAGMRWLAAEVGARRQPLALVAPLGRGATLRVVSDGVRHDERIARGTLRMLPYTGPVELSARGTRLRGRGVTGPLGLVVDARGWPLRLPTRDAERVPLVAGWSASLGALPGEARS
;
A
#
# COMPACT_ATOMS: atom_id res chain seq x y z
N ALA A 1 -18.06 -5.54 3.80
CA ALA A 1 -17.62 -6.18 5.05
C ALA A 1 -16.57 -5.33 5.76
N LEU A 2 -15.38 -5.12 5.16
CA LEU A 2 -14.27 -4.39 5.80
C LEU A 2 -14.64 -3.04 6.43
N ALA A 3 -15.37 -2.18 5.71
CA ALA A 3 -15.82 -0.88 6.23
C ALA A 3 -16.84 -1.00 7.39
N ARG A 4 -17.68 -2.05 7.37
CA ARG A 4 -18.65 -2.34 8.43
C ARG A 4 -17.93 -2.88 9.68
N ASP A 5 -17.02 -3.84 9.50
CA ASP A 5 -16.22 -4.43 10.59
C ASP A 5 -15.39 -3.35 11.31
N ALA A 6 -14.82 -2.42 10.54
CA ALA A 6 -14.02 -1.32 11.06
C ALA A 6 -14.86 -0.11 11.55
N VAL A 7 -16.16 -0.10 11.26
CA VAL A 7 -17.07 1.05 11.45
C VAL A 7 -16.45 2.34 10.88
N ALA A 8 -15.81 2.24 9.71
CA ALA A 8 -15.05 3.31 9.10
C ALA A 8 -14.86 3.11 7.59
N PRO A 9 -14.65 4.18 6.81
CA PRO A 9 -14.39 4.05 5.37
C PRO A 9 -13.16 3.19 5.08
N ALA A 10 -13.28 2.30 4.11
CA ALA A 10 -12.23 1.38 3.71
C ALA A 10 -11.92 1.47 2.22
N LEU A 11 -10.66 1.28 1.87
CA LEU A 11 -10.19 1.16 0.49
C LEU A 11 -9.57 -0.22 0.30
N VAL A 12 -9.99 -0.92 -0.74
CA VAL A 12 -9.32 -2.11 -1.26
C VAL A 12 -8.57 -1.69 -2.52
N ALA A 13 -7.27 -1.95 -2.56
CA ALA A 13 -6.41 -1.76 -3.71
C ALA A 13 -5.91 -3.13 -4.16
N ASP A 14 -6.39 -3.57 -5.31
CA ASP A 14 -5.98 -4.82 -5.93
C ASP A 14 -5.00 -4.54 -7.06
N VAL A 15 -3.85 -5.20 -7.03
CA VAL A 15 -2.89 -5.17 -8.13
C VAL A 15 -2.54 -6.60 -8.51
N ALA A 16 -3.21 -7.11 -9.53
CA ALA A 16 -3.04 -8.47 -10.04
C ALA A 16 -2.02 -8.51 -11.19
N GLY A 17 -1.95 -9.66 -11.88
CA GLY A 17 -1.06 -9.85 -13.02
C GLY A 17 -1.41 -8.96 -14.22
N ALA A 18 -2.70 -8.75 -14.49
CA ALA A 18 -3.18 -8.03 -15.69
C ALA A 18 -4.29 -7.00 -15.39
N THR A 19 -4.65 -6.82 -14.13
CA THR A 19 -5.72 -5.91 -13.71
C THR A 19 -5.28 -5.15 -12.47
N THR A 20 -5.77 -3.92 -12.35
CA THR A 20 -5.63 -3.12 -11.15
C THR A 20 -6.99 -2.53 -10.80
N ALA A 21 -7.39 -2.63 -9.54
CA ALA A 21 -8.68 -2.15 -9.08
C ALA A 21 -8.59 -1.36 -7.77
N LEU A 22 -9.45 -0.36 -7.66
CA LEU A 22 -9.68 0.42 -6.45
C LEU A 22 -11.15 0.25 -6.08
N VAL A 23 -11.43 -0.18 -4.85
CA VAL A 23 -12.80 -0.28 -4.33
C VAL A 23 -12.87 0.43 -3.00
N HIS A 24 -13.56 1.57 -2.97
CA HIS A 24 -13.81 2.32 -1.77
C HIS A 24 -15.22 2.03 -1.25
N ALA A 25 -15.32 1.67 0.02
CA ALA A 25 -16.58 1.52 0.74
C ALA A 25 -16.69 2.59 1.84
N ALA A 26 -17.72 3.42 1.75
CA ALA A 26 -18.07 4.40 2.78
C ALA A 26 -18.75 3.73 3.98
N ALA A 27 -18.79 4.45 5.11
CA ALA A 27 -19.41 3.96 6.34
C ALA A 27 -20.93 3.78 6.22
N ASP A 28 -21.58 4.52 5.31
CA ASP A 28 -23.01 4.41 5.00
C ASP A 28 -23.35 3.24 4.07
N GLY A 29 -22.35 2.48 3.63
CA GLY A 29 -22.51 1.34 2.73
C GLY A 29 -22.36 1.67 1.25
N THR A 30 -22.18 2.94 0.87
CA THR A 30 -21.92 3.33 -0.52
C THR A 30 -20.60 2.76 -1.01
N VAL A 31 -20.59 2.13 -2.19
CA VAL A 31 -19.38 1.57 -2.81
C VAL A 31 -19.10 2.30 -4.12
N VAL A 32 -17.84 2.72 -4.29
CA VAL A 32 -17.31 3.31 -5.52
C VAL A 32 -16.11 2.47 -5.94
N ALA A 33 -16.05 2.08 -7.22
CA ALA A 33 -14.97 1.27 -7.74
C ALA A 33 -14.43 1.82 -9.06
N ALA A 34 -13.12 1.65 -9.27
CA ALA A 34 -12.44 1.78 -10.54
C ALA A 34 -11.74 0.45 -10.85
N HIS A 35 -11.91 -0.05 -12.06
CA HIS A 35 -11.28 -1.30 -12.50
C HIS A 35 -10.61 -1.07 -13.85
N LEU A 36 -9.30 -1.29 -13.88
CA LEU A 36 -8.47 -1.10 -15.06
C LEU A 36 -7.97 -2.48 -15.53
N SER A 37 -8.34 -2.84 -16.76
CA SER A 37 -7.87 -4.05 -17.42
C SER A 37 -6.64 -3.78 -18.26
N GLY A 38 -5.74 -4.77 -18.33
CA GLY A 38 -4.52 -4.69 -19.14
C GLY A 38 -3.31 -4.11 -18.39
N ILE A 39 -3.47 -3.57 -17.18
CA ILE A 39 -2.37 -3.06 -16.36
C ILE A 39 -2.20 -3.87 -15.07
N GLY A 40 -0.96 -4.26 -14.77
CA GLY A 40 -0.64 -5.06 -13.59
C GLY A 40 0.85 -5.40 -13.50
N VAL A 41 1.22 -6.24 -12.53
CA VAL A 41 2.63 -6.57 -12.24
C VAL A 41 3.15 -7.77 -13.05
N GLY A 42 2.25 -8.52 -13.70
CA GLY A 42 2.57 -9.71 -14.49
C GLY A 42 2.28 -9.50 -15.97
N ARG A 43 1.28 -10.22 -16.50
CA ARG A 43 0.85 -10.16 -17.92
C ARG A 43 0.55 -8.75 -18.44
N GLY A 44 0.21 -7.79 -17.57
CA GLY A 44 -0.04 -6.40 -17.94
C GLY A 44 1.14 -5.46 -17.74
N ALA A 45 2.34 -5.96 -17.42
CA ALA A 45 3.50 -5.13 -17.08
C ALA A 45 4.02 -4.32 -18.28
N ASP A 46 4.07 -4.93 -19.46
CA ASP A 46 4.48 -4.28 -20.71
C ASP A 46 3.47 -3.23 -21.16
N THR A 47 2.18 -3.53 -21.05
CA THR A 47 1.09 -2.59 -21.33
C THR A 47 1.16 -1.42 -20.34
N LEU A 48 1.30 -1.66 -19.04
CA LEU A 48 1.49 -0.59 -18.06
C LEU A 48 2.67 0.32 -18.43
N VAL A 49 3.81 -0.25 -18.83
CA VAL A 49 4.98 0.52 -19.24
C VAL A 49 4.74 1.29 -20.55
N ALA A 50 4.01 0.71 -21.50
CA ALA A 50 3.64 1.38 -22.74
C ALA A 50 2.75 2.61 -22.49
N TRP A 51 1.86 2.55 -21.49
CA TRP A 51 0.96 3.64 -21.13
C TRP A 51 1.61 4.69 -20.22
N ALA A 52 2.27 4.25 -19.13
CA ALA A 52 2.85 5.14 -18.13
C ALA A 52 4.22 5.71 -18.56
N GLY A 53 4.93 5.01 -19.46
CA GLY A 53 6.32 5.28 -19.80
C GLY A 53 7.29 4.61 -18.82
N LEU A 54 8.41 4.12 -19.36
CA LEU A 54 9.42 3.39 -18.59
C LEU A 54 9.98 4.20 -17.41
N ASP A 55 10.18 5.51 -17.59
CA ASP A 55 10.74 6.37 -16.54
C ASP A 55 9.85 6.47 -15.30
N ARG A 56 8.52 6.34 -15.48
CA ARG A 56 7.57 6.32 -14.36
C ARG A 56 7.71 5.06 -13.50
N VAL A 57 8.15 3.95 -14.09
CA VAL A 57 8.49 2.73 -13.35
C VAL A 57 9.92 2.83 -12.79
N ARG A 58 10.89 3.21 -13.63
CA ARG A 58 12.32 3.30 -13.27
C ARG A 58 12.58 4.21 -12.06
N ARG A 59 11.78 5.26 -11.87
CA ARG A 59 11.95 6.20 -10.76
C ARG A 59 11.85 5.55 -9.37
N TRP A 60 11.14 4.44 -9.25
CA TRP A 60 10.93 3.71 -8.00
C TRP A 60 12.00 2.65 -7.72
N ILE A 61 12.93 2.43 -8.66
CA ILE A 61 13.98 1.42 -8.51
C ILE A 61 15.13 2.01 -7.68
N PRO A 62 15.49 1.42 -6.53
CA PRO A 62 16.49 1.95 -5.59
C PRO A 62 17.93 1.60 -6.00
N ARG A 63 18.18 1.46 -7.30
CA ARG A 63 19.50 1.18 -7.86
C ARG A 63 19.56 1.69 -9.29
N THR A 64 20.78 1.86 -9.80
CA THR A 64 20.98 2.18 -11.22
C THR A 64 20.62 0.98 -12.09
N VAL A 65 19.87 1.25 -13.16
CA VAL A 65 19.51 0.25 -14.18
C VAL A 65 19.28 1.00 -15.49
N ASP A 66 19.88 0.55 -16.58
CA ASP A 66 19.71 1.19 -17.89
C ASP A 66 18.31 0.89 -18.47
N ALA A 67 17.84 1.75 -19.38
CA ALA A 67 16.52 1.59 -19.98
C ALA A 67 16.35 0.27 -20.77
N PRO A 68 17.32 -0.16 -21.62
CA PRO A 68 17.24 -1.45 -22.31
C PRO A 68 17.14 -2.64 -21.35
N GLY A 69 18.03 -2.72 -20.35
CA GLY A 69 18.02 -3.80 -19.38
C GLY A 69 16.76 -3.83 -18.49
N LEU A 70 16.11 -2.68 -18.27
CA LEU A 70 14.83 -2.62 -17.58
C LEU A 70 13.67 -3.08 -18.47
N LEU A 71 13.64 -2.66 -19.75
CA LEU A 71 12.62 -3.07 -20.71
C LEU A 71 12.63 -4.59 -20.94
N GLU A 72 13.82 -5.19 -21.07
CA GLU A 72 13.95 -6.63 -21.19
C GLU A 72 13.30 -7.35 -20.00
N ARG A 73 13.55 -6.88 -18.77
CA ARG A 73 12.95 -7.45 -17.56
C ARG A 73 11.43 -7.26 -17.52
N VAL A 74 10.91 -6.14 -18.02
CA VAL A 74 9.46 -5.90 -18.16
C VAL A 74 8.84 -6.90 -19.14
N PHE A 75 9.43 -7.11 -20.31
CA PHE A 75 8.92 -8.09 -21.28
C PHE A 75 9.00 -9.52 -20.76
N ASN A 76 10.10 -9.87 -20.09
CA ASN A 76 10.24 -11.17 -19.44
C ASN A 76 9.17 -11.35 -18.35
N ARG A 77 8.91 -10.31 -17.55
CA ARG A 77 7.85 -10.33 -16.53
C ARG A 77 6.46 -10.53 -17.13
N ALA A 78 6.15 -9.86 -18.25
CA ALA A 78 4.87 -10.03 -18.95
C ALA A 78 4.71 -11.44 -19.55
N ARG A 79 5.81 -11.98 -20.11
CA ARG A 79 5.83 -13.31 -20.74
C ARG A 79 5.79 -14.46 -19.74
N TRP A 80 6.44 -14.33 -18.59
CA TRP A 80 6.49 -15.33 -17.53
C TRP A 80 5.95 -14.74 -16.21
N PRO A 81 4.64 -14.47 -16.13
CA PRO A 81 4.03 -13.73 -15.02
C PRO A 81 4.16 -14.46 -13.67
N ASP A 82 4.22 -15.79 -13.69
CA ASP A 82 4.28 -16.61 -12.49
C ASP A 82 5.72 -16.92 -12.04
N ALA A 83 6.72 -16.43 -12.77
CA ALA A 83 8.11 -16.55 -12.37
C ALA A 83 8.35 -15.78 -11.06
N ILE A 84 9.00 -16.44 -10.10
CA ILE A 84 9.44 -15.81 -8.86
C ILE A 84 10.61 -14.87 -9.18
N ALA A 85 10.67 -13.70 -8.53
CA ALA A 85 11.82 -12.81 -8.63
C ALA A 85 13.11 -13.55 -8.20
N ALA A 86 13.99 -13.79 -9.16
CA ALA A 86 15.26 -14.49 -8.94
C ALA A 86 16.32 -13.61 -8.26
N ASP A 87 16.22 -12.29 -8.43
CA ASP A 87 17.16 -11.32 -7.88
C ASP A 87 16.46 -10.06 -7.35
N GLU A 88 17.21 -9.24 -6.63
CA GLU A 88 16.71 -8.00 -6.00
C GLU A 88 16.24 -6.96 -7.03
N LEU A 89 16.87 -6.88 -8.20
CA LEU A 89 16.47 -5.94 -9.24
C LEU A 89 15.10 -6.31 -9.82
N THR A 90 14.86 -7.61 -10.00
CA THR A 90 13.60 -8.17 -10.47
C THR A 90 12.50 -7.95 -9.43
N LEU A 91 12.79 -8.16 -8.14
CA LEU A 91 11.88 -7.83 -7.05
C LEU A 91 11.57 -6.32 -6.98
N SER A 92 12.60 -5.49 -7.16
CA SER A 92 12.44 -4.03 -7.21
C SER A 92 11.58 -3.59 -8.39
N LEU A 93 11.71 -4.25 -9.55
CA LEU A 93 10.85 -4.03 -10.70
C LEU A 93 9.39 -4.40 -10.38
N GLU A 94 9.12 -5.54 -9.73
CA GLU A 94 7.76 -5.92 -9.35
C GLU A 94 7.11 -4.88 -8.41
N ILE A 95 7.86 -4.40 -7.43
CA ILE A 95 7.41 -3.33 -6.52
C ILE A 95 7.13 -2.03 -7.30
N ALA A 96 8.04 -1.63 -8.20
CA ALA A 96 7.91 -0.43 -9.01
C ALA A 96 6.72 -0.50 -9.99
N LEU A 97 6.46 -1.66 -10.59
CA LEU A 97 5.28 -1.90 -11.42
C LEU A 97 4.01 -1.78 -10.59
N ALA A 98 3.99 -2.31 -9.36
CA ALA A 98 2.83 -2.20 -8.48
C ALA A 98 2.56 -0.75 -8.05
N HIS A 99 3.62 0.02 -7.76
CA HIS A 99 3.53 1.46 -7.53
C HIS A 99 2.86 2.18 -8.69
N GLU A 100 3.33 1.91 -9.91
CA GLU A 100 2.85 2.63 -11.08
C GLU A 100 1.45 2.19 -11.49
N ALA A 101 1.13 0.90 -11.41
CA ALA A 101 -0.21 0.39 -11.70
C ALA A 101 -1.26 1.07 -10.81
N LEU A 102 -0.98 1.14 -9.50
CA LEU A 102 -1.91 1.73 -8.53
C LEU A 102 -1.96 3.26 -8.63
N SER A 103 -0.83 3.91 -8.94
CA SER A 103 -0.78 5.35 -9.20
C SER A 103 -1.59 5.70 -10.45
N HIS A 104 -1.45 4.91 -11.52
CA HIS A 104 -2.20 5.08 -12.76
C HIS A 104 -3.71 4.88 -12.53
N ALA A 105 -4.11 3.85 -11.77
CA ALA A 105 -5.50 3.64 -11.40
C ALA A 105 -6.11 4.81 -10.60
N LEU A 106 -5.32 5.45 -9.73
CA LEU A 106 -5.76 6.65 -8.99
C LEU A 106 -5.85 7.88 -9.90
N ASP A 107 -4.91 8.05 -10.83
CA ASP A 107 -4.92 9.15 -11.82
C ASP A 107 -6.15 9.03 -12.74
N ASP A 108 -6.43 7.83 -13.26
CA ASP A 108 -7.61 7.54 -14.10
C ASP A 108 -8.92 7.70 -13.32
N ALA A 109 -8.97 7.21 -12.08
CA ALA A 109 -10.12 7.42 -11.21
C ALA A 109 -10.41 8.91 -11.00
N ALA A 110 -9.37 9.73 -10.77
CA ALA A 110 -9.51 11.17 -10.63
C ALA A 110 -10.00 11.82 -11.94
N ALA A 111 -9.44 11.41 -13.09
CA ALA A 111 -9.87 11.89 -14.42
C ALA A 111 -11.33 11.55 -14.72
N ALA A 112 -11.80 10.39 -14.24
CA ALA A 112 -13.20 9.97 -14.33
C ALA A 112 -14.13 10.64 -13.29
N GLY A 113 -13.62 11.57 -12.47
CA GLY A 113 -14.40 12.31 -11.47
C GLY A 113 -14.66 11.55 -10.17
N LEU A 114 -13.97 10.43 -9.92
CA LEU A 114 -14.11 9.68 -8.67
C LEU A 114 -13.42 10.43 -7.51
N PRO A 115 -13.93 10.28 -6.27
CA PRO A 115 -13.47 11.06 -5.12
C PRO A 115 -12.16 10.50 -4.52
N VAL A 116 -11.04 10.61 -5.26
CA VAL A 116 -9.73 10.08 -4.84
C VAL A 116 -9.24 10.67 -3.51
N ALA A 117 -9.61 11.93 -3.20
CA ALA A 117 -9.33 12.52 -1.89
C ALA A 117 -9.99 11.74 -0.74
N THR A 118 -11.18 11.16 -0.97
CA THR A 118 -11.85 10.28 -0.02
C THR A 118 -11.14 8.94 0.08
N PHE A 119 -10.67 8.37 -1.04
CA PHE A 119 -9.90 7.12 -1.04
C PHE A 119 -8.64 7.25 -0.18
N ARG A 120 -7.89 8.35 -0.33
CA ARG A 120 -6.71 8.66 0.49
C ARG A 120 -7.01 8.87 1.97
N ARG A 121 -8.26 9.12 2.35
CA ARG A 121 -8.69 9.32 3.75
C ARG A 121 -9.27 8.06 4.39
N ALA A 122 -9.30 6.94 3.67
CA ALA A 122 -9.76 5.66 4.19
C ALA A 122 -9.04 5.31 5.50
N LYS A 123 -9.80 4.83 6.48
CA LYS A 123 -9.28 4.42 7.79
C LYS A 123 -8.71 3.01 7.78
N VAL A 124 -9.12 2.22 6.78
CA VAL A 124 -8.58 0.90 6.53
C VAL A 124 -8.20 0.81 5.06
N ILE A 125 -6.99 0.35 4.79
CA ILE A 125 -6.50 0.12 3.43
C ILE A 125 -6.07 -1.33 3.31
N ALA A 126 -6.70 -2.08 2.41
CA ALA A 126 -6.37 -3.46 2.11
C ALA A 126 -5.64 -3.53 0.77
N LEU A 127 -4.42 -4.08 0.76
CA LEU A 127 -3.71 -4.43 -0.47
C LEU A 127 -3.94 -5.90 -0.80
N THR A 128 -4.28 -6.20 -2.04
CA THR A 128 -4.57 -7.56 -2.52
C THR A 128 -3.86 -7.87 -3.84
N GLY A 129 -4.03 -9.10 -4.33
CA GLY A 129 -3.41 -9.57 -5.56
C GLY A 129 -1.90 -9.82 -5.41
N ARG A 130 -1.16 -9.69 -6.51
CA ARG A 130 0.29 -9.96 -6.55
C ARG A 130 1.09 -9.00 -5.68
N ALA A 131 0.64 -7.74 -5.54
CA ALA A 131 1.29 -6.77 -4.67
C ALA A 131 1.20 -7.13 -3.17
N ALA A 132 0.22 -7.96 -2.77
CA ALA A 132 0.12 -8.51 -1.42
C ALA A 132 0.99 -9.76 -1.21
N ASP A 133 1.32 -10.46 -2.29
CA ASP A 133 2.07 -11.71 -2.27
C ASP A 133 3.61 -11.52 -2.21
N LEU A 134 4.08 -10.29 -2.01
CA LEU A 134 5.50 -9.99 -1.91
C LEU A 134 6.16 -10.67 -0.68
N PRO A 135 7.45 -11.08 -0.78
CA PRO A 135 8.14 -11.82 0.27
C PRO A 135 8.13 -11.15 1.65
N ARG A 136 8.26 -9.82 1.71
CA ARG A 136 8.30 -9.05 2.96
C ARG A 136 7.08 -8.15 3.10
N LEU A 137 6.54 -8.08 4.33
CA LEU A 137 5.42 -7.18 4.68
C LEU A 137 5.70 -5.72 4.30
N ALA A 138 6.94 -5.28 4.51
CA ALA A 138 7.38 -3.92 4.22
C ALA A 138 7.30 -3.54 2.73
N GLN A 139 7.42 -4.50 1.82
CA GLN A 139 7.34 -4.27 0.38
C GLN A 139 5.89 -3.92 -0.03
N SER A 140 4.93 -4.70 0.45
CA SER A 140 3.50 -4.40 0.29
C SER A 140 3.11 -3.07 0.93
N LEU A 141 3.66 -2.75 2.11
CA LEU A 141 3.40 -1.47 2.76
C LEU A 141 3.96 -0.29 1.95
N LEU A 142 5.18 -0.39 1.39
CA LEU A 142 5.73 0.63 0.51
C LEU A 142 4.81 0.91 -0.68
N ILE A 143 4.20 -0.12 -1.27
CA ILE A 143 3.28 0.06 -2.40
C ILE A 143 2.10 0.94 -2.02
N VAL A 144 1.48 0.65 -0.88
CA VAL A 144 0.37 1.45 -0.34
C VAL A 144 0.81 2.88 -0.07
N LEU A 145 1.95 3.09 0.60
CA LEU A 145 2.40 4.42 0.99
C LEU A 145 2.76 5.30 -0.22
N ASP A 146 3.40 4.73 -1.23
CA ASP A 146 3.95 5.48 -2.36
C ASP A 146 2.88 5.82 -3.40
N ALA A 147 2.00 4.86 -3.70
CA ALA A 147 0.95 5.05 -4.69
C ALA A 147 -0.28 5.75 -4.10
N ILE A 148 -0.83 5.24 -2.99
CA ILE A 148 -2.06 5.80 -2.41
C ILE A 148 -1.77 7.13 -1.73
N GLN A 149 -0.63 7.25 -1.03
CA GLN A 149 -0.28 8.41 -0.20
C GLN A 149 -1.43 8.76 0.77
N PRO A 150 -1.70 7.89 1.78
CA PRO A 150 -2.76 8.11 2.74
C PRO A 150 -2.65 9.48 3.42
N THR A 151 -3.79 10.09 3.76
CA THR A 151 -3.88 11.45 4.32
C THR A 151 -4.55 11.47 5.70
N ALA A 152 -4.96 10.31 6.21
CA ALA A 152 -5.51 10.14 7.54
C ALA A 152 -4.87 8.92 8.21
N VAL A 153 -4.78 8.92 9.54
CA VAL A 153 -4.35 7.74 10.29
C VAL A 153 -5.20 6.54 9.86
N CYS A 154 -4.54 5.47 9.41
CA CYS A 154 -5.19 4.31 8.82
C CYS A 154 -4.45 3.01 9.16
N SER A 155 -5.21 1.93 9.35
CA SER A 155 -4.68 0.58 9.43
C SER A 155 -4.47 0.04 8.01
N VAL A 156 -3.27 -0.45 7.72
CA VAL A 156 -2.96 -1.11 6.46
C VAL A 156 -2.88 -2.61 6.69
N LEU A 157 -3.55 -3.37 5.84
CA LEU A 157 -3.56 -4.82 5.85
C LEU A 157 -3.27 -5.36 4.45
N ARG A 158 -2.73 -6.57 4.39
CA ARG A 158 -2.59 -7.33 3.16
C ARG A 158 -3.45 -8.57 3.20
N ASP A 159 -3.94 -8.98 2.04
CA ASP A 159 -4.67 -10.22 1.83
C ASP A 159 -4.03 -10.96 0.66
N ARG A 160 -3.43 -12.13 0.93
CA ARG A 160 -2.72 -12.94 -0.08
C ARG A 160 -3.75 -13.87 -0.73
N GLU A 161 -3.92 -13.72 -2.04
CA GLU A 161 -4.87 -14.43 -2.92
C GLU A 161 -6.36 -14.49 -2.49
N ASP A 162 -7.21 -13.92 -3.35
CA ASP A 162 -8.64 -14.18 -3.57
C ASP A 162 -9.66 -14.09 -2.43
N ALA A 163 -9.30 -13.86 -1.17
CA ALA A 163 -10.32 -13.78 -0.12
C ALA A 163 -11.24 -12.55 -0.28
N LEU A 164 -10.71 -11.34 -0.48
CA LEU A 164 -11.55 -10.14 -0.66
C LEU A 164 -12.26 -10.05 -2.02
N VAL A 165 -11.69 -10.61 -3.10
CA VAL A 165 -12.30 -10.61 -4.44
C VAL A 165 -13.39 -11.68 -4.55
N ALA A 166 -13.18 -12.89 -4.01
CA ALA A 166 -14.22 -13.93 -3.94
C ALA A 166 -15.44 -13.47 -3.12
N ILE A 167 -15.25 -12.57 -2.16
CA ILE A 167 -16.33 -11.96 -1.37
C ILE A 167 -17.06 -10.85 -2.13
N GLY A 168 -16.44 -10.19 -3.10
CA GLY A 168 -17.15 -9.21 -3.93
C GLY A 168 -18.39 -9.79 -4.62
N GLY A 169 -18.38 -11.09 -4.91
CA GLY A 169 -19.53 -11.85 -5.45
C GLY A 169 -20.54 -12.34 -4.42
N LEU A 170 -20.18 -12.34 -3.12
CA LEU A 170 -21.05 -12.76 -2.02
C LEU A 170 -21.22 -11.58 -1.08
N GLN A 171 -22.36 -10.89 -1.16
CA GLN A 171 -22.81 -9.89 -0.19
C GLN A 171 -22.83 -10.51 1.23
N VAL A 172 -21.69 -10.56 1.93
CA VAL A 172 -21.62 -11.10 3.28
C VAL A 172 -22.33 -10.12 4.19
N ARG A 173 -23.57 -10.48 4.52
CA ARG A 173 -24.37 -9.93 5.62
C ARG A 173 -23.62 -10.15 6.95
N ALA A 174 -23.81 -9.23 7.89
CA ALA A 174 -23.06 -9.26 9.13
C ALA A 174 -23.39 -10.51 9.96
N PRO A 175 -22.48 -10.99 10.82
CA PRO A 175 -22.83 -11.98 11.83
C PRO A 175 -23.75 -11.31 12.88
N GLY A 176 -25.05 -11.43 12.64
CA GLY A 176 -26.13 -10.82 13.43
C GLY A 176 -27.48 -10.93 12.72
N ASP A 177 -27.46 -11.06 11.40
CA ASP A 177 -28.63 -10.93 10.54
C ASP A 177 -29.41 -12.26 10.35
N GLY A 178 -29.21 -13.26 11.22
CA GLY A 178 -29.85 -14.58 11.08
C GLY A 178 -29.45 -15.38 9.83
N GLY A 179 -28.34 -15.02 9.17
CA GLY A 179 -27.84 -15.72 7.98
C GLY A 179 -27.41 -17.16 8.27
N PRO A 180 -27.36 -18.04 7.23
CA PRO A 180 -26.99 -19.44 7.41
C PRO A 180 -25.63 -19.57 8.11
N ALA A 181 -25.50 -20.53 9.03
CA ALA A 181 -24.29 -20.74 9.83
C ALA A 181 -22.99 -20.84 9.00
N GLY A 182 -23.07 -21.38 7.77
CA GLY A 182 -21.96 -21.47 6.84
C GLY A 182 -21.37 -20.11 6.40
N MET A 183 -22.19 -19.05 6.33
CA MET A 183 -21.71 -17.70 6.02
C MET A 183 -20.94 -17.04 7.17
N ARG A 184 -21.26 -17.37 8.43
CA ARG A 184 -20.54 -16.86 9.60
C ARG A 184 -19.15 -17.48 9.71
N TRP A 185 -19.02 -18.78 9.41
CA TRP A 185 -17.72 -19.46 9.32
C TRP A 185 -16.85 -18.87 8.22
N LEU A 186 -17.41 -18.64 7.03
CA LEU A 186 -16.68 -18.02 5.92
C LEU A 186 -16.20 -16.60 6.28
N ALA A 187 -17.02 -15.79 6.95
CA ALA A 187 -16.63 -14.45 7.40
C ALA A 187 -15.48 -14.48 8.42
N ALA A 188 -15.46 -15.46 9.33
CA ALA A 188 -14.40 -15.64 10.32
C ALA A 188 -13.10 -16.14 9.68
N GLU A 189 -13.17 -17.11 8.75
CA GLU A 189 -12.04 -17.64 8.00
C GLU A 189 -11.39 -16.57 7.12
N VAL A 190 -12.22 -15.74 6.48
CA VAL A 190 -11.79 -14.55 5.73
C VAL A 190 -11.12 -13.52 6.66
N GLY A 191 -11.70 -13.28 7.85
CA GLY A 191 -11.13 -12.37 8.83
C GLY A 191 -9.74 -12.81 9.28
N ALA A 192 -9.52 -14.13 9.40
CA ALA A 192 -8.25 -14.72 9.80
C ALA A 192 -7.14 -14.62 8.72
N ARG A 193 -7.50 -14.48 7.44
CA ARG A 193 -6.55 -14.35 6.32
C ARG A 193 -6.01 -12.93 6.13
N ARG A 194 -6.68 -11.93 6.71
CA ARG A 194 -6.24 -10.52 6.67
C ARG A 194 -5.03 -10.35 7.57
N GLN A 195 -3.85 -10.15 6.98
CA GLN A 195 -2.64 -9.92 7.74
C GLN A 195 -2.45 -8.40 7.96
N PRO A 196 -2.54 -7.89 9.20
CA PRO A 196 -2.21 -6.49 9.46
C PRO A 196 -0.75 -6.23 9.12
N LEU A 197 -0.46 -5.09 8.50
CA LEU A 197 0.90 -4.64 8.21
C LEU A 197 1.37 -3.67 9.28
N ALA A 198 0.66 -2.54 9.39
CA ALA A 198 1.03 -1.41 10.23
C ALA A 198 -0.18 -0.52 10.53
N LEU A 199 -0.06 0.27 11.60
CA LEU A 199 -0.80 1.52 11.69
C LEU A 199 0.03 2.61 11.03
N VAL A 200 -0.56 3.37 10.09
CA VAL A 200 0.13 4.46 9.38
C VAL A 200 -0.30 5.81 9.93
N ALA A 201 0.67 6.65 10.26
CA ALA A 201 0.51 8.04 10.64
C ALA A 201 1.03 8.96 9.53
N PRO A 202 0.16 9.40 8.61
CA PRO A 202 0.57 10.24 7.50
C PRO A 202 0.70 11.70 7.96
N LEU A 203 1.94 12.20 8.08
CA LEU A 203 2.23 13.58 8.48
C LEU A 203 2.43 14.52 7.29
N GLY A 204 3.14 14.05 6.26
CA GLY A 204 3.53 14.86 5.10
C GLY A 204 4.53 15.99 5.40
N ARG A 205 4.99 16.12 6.65
CA ARG A 205 5.96 17.14 7.10
C ARG A 205 6.60 16.73 8.43
N GLY A 206 7.65 17.46 8.83
CA GLY A 206 8.25 17.30 10.16
C GLY A 206 7.31 17.79 11.26
N ALA A 207 7.23 17.04 12.36
CA ALA A 207 6.40 17.35 13.51
C ALA A 207 6.85 16.58 14.76
N THR A 208 6.37 16.99 15.93
CA THR A 208 6.40 16.15 17.14
C THR A 208 5.14 15.31 17.19
N LEU A 209 5.29 14.00 17.01
CA LEU A 209 4.21 13.02 17.11
C LEU A 209 4.11 12.55 18.57
N ARG A 210 2.96 12.79 19.19
CA ARG A 210 2.61 12.22 20.49
C ARG A 210 1.97 10.87 20.28
N VAL A 211 2.54 9.84 20.91
CA VAL A 211 2.04 8.47 20.91
C VAL A 211 1.69 8.10 22.34
N VAL A 212 0.49 7.60 22.57
CA VAL A 212 0.09 6.96 23.83
C VAL A 212 -0.01 5.46 23.58
N SER A 213 0.82 4.68 24.27
CA SER A 213 0.90 3.21 24.18
C SER A 213 0.92 2.67 25.60
N ASP A 214 0.06 1.69 25.90
CA ASP A 214 -0.06 1.12 27.26
C ASP A 214 -0.25 2.17 28.36
N GLY A 215 -0.98 3.24 28.06
CA GLY A 215 -1.19 4.39 28.94
C GLY A 215 0.03 5.31 29.13
N VAL A 216 1.19 4.94 28.60
CA VAL A 216 2.42 5.75 28.63
C VAL A 216 2.46 6.68 27.43
N ARG A 217 2.82 7.94 27.69
CA ARG A 217 2.93 8.97 26.65
C ARG A 217 4.38 9.15 26.21
N HIS A 218 4.59 9.07 24.91
CA HIS A 218 5.85 9.31 24.22
C HIS A 218 5.70 10.50 23.26
N ASP A 219 6.74 11.35 23.17
CA ASP A 219 6.81 12.44 22.20
C ASP A 219 7.98 12.16 21.23
N GLU A 220 7.64 11.77 19.99
CA GLU A 220 8.57 11.37 18.93
C GLU A 220 8.85 12.56 18.00
N ARG A 221 10.13 12.91 17.81
CA ARG A 221 10.51 13.94 16.84
C ARG A 221 10.66 13.34 15.45
N ILE A 222 9.84 13.79 14.51
CA ILE A 222 9.83 13.32 13.13
C ILE A 222 10.37 14.43 12.22
N ALA A 223 11.41 14.12 11.46
CA ALA A 223 11.96 15.05 10.49
C ALA A 223 11.12 15.05 9.20
N ARG A 224 11.15 16.17 8.46
CA ARG A 224 10.53 16.23 7.13
C ARG A 224 11.30 15.32 6.17
N GLY A 225 10.61 14.68 5.23
CA GLY A 225 11.25 13.82 4.23
C GLY A 225 11.48 12.38 4.67
N THR A 226 11.21 12.05 5.95
CA THR A 226 11.49 10.71 6.49
C THR A 226 10.30 9.79 6.42
N LEU A 227 10.60 8.50 6.25
CA LEU A 227 9.68 7.39 6.50
C LEU A 227 10.25 6.61 7.68
N ARG A 228 9.51 6.49 8.80
CA ARG A 228 10.01 5.86 10.02
C ARG A 228 9.10 4.73 10.48
N MET A 229 9.70 3.61 10.87
CA MET A 229 9.06 2.55 11.64
C MET A 229 9.34 2.78 13.13
N LEU A 230 8.28 2.84 13.94
CA LEU A 230 8.37 2.98 15.39
C LEU A 230 7.86 1.69 16.04
N PRO A 231 8.61 1.11 17.01
CA PRO A 231 8.39 -0.24 17.51
C PRO A 231 7.26 -0.33 18.55
N TYR A 232 6.17 0.41 18.35
CA TYR A 232 4.99 0.34 19.21
C TYR A 232 4.14 -0.88 18.84
N THR A 233 3.76 -1.69 19.82
CA THR A 233 2.92 -2.88 19.67
C THR A 233 1.55 -2.66 20.32
N GLY A 234 0.51 -3.23 19.75
CA GLY A 234 -0.84 -3.16 20.31
C GLY A 234 -1.56 -1.82 20.04
N PRO A 235 -2.55 -1.46 20.88
CA PRO A 235 -3.34 -0.25 20.71
C PRO A 235 -2.53 1.01 20.98
N VAL A 236 -2.60 1.98 20.06
CA VAL A 236 -1.97 3.29 20.21
C VAL A 236 -2.92 4.42 19.87
N GLU A 237 -2.77 5.54 20.59
CA GLU A 237 -3.39 6.82 20.26
C GLU A 237 -2.35 7.84 19.81
N LEU A 238 -2.67 8.60 18.77
CA LEU A 238 -1.74 9.44 18.06
C LEU A 238 -2.27 10.87 17.94
N SER A 239 -1.40 11.85 18.14
CA SER A 239 -1.66 13.22 17.72
C SER A 239 -0.36 13.93 17.36
N ALA A 240 -0.34 14.78 16.33
CA ALA A 240 0.86 15.51 15.97
C ALA A 240 0.72 17.01 16.24
N ARG A 241 1.67 17.58 16.99
CA ARG A 241 1.65 18.99 17.41
C ARG A 241 1.65 19.92 16.19
N GLY A 242 0.84 20.97 16.24
CA GLY A 242 0.69 21.94 15.16
C GLY A 242 -0.02 21.42 13.91
N THR A 243 -0.50 20.16 13.91
CA THR A 243 -1.25 19.55 12.79
C THR A 243 -2.69 19.24 13.21
N ARG A 244 -3.53 18.86 12.25
CA ARG A 244 -4.84 18.23 12.52
C ARG A 244 -4.77 16.71 12.63
N LEU A 245 -3.60 16.10 12.48
CA LEU A 245 -3.44 14.64 12.51
C LEU A 245 -3.73 14.13 13.92
N ARG A 246 -4.79 13.34 14.04
CA ARG A 246 -5.20 12.60 15.24
C ARG A 246 -5.79 11.27 14.81
N GLY A 247 -5.61 10.25 15.63
CA GLY A 247 -6.21 8.94 15.37
C GLY A 247 -5.80 7.93 16.42
N ARG A 248 -6.41 6.75 16.34
CA ARG A 248 -6.05 5.59 17.14
C ARG A 248 -6.17 4.34 16.27
N GLY A 249 -5.49 3.28 16.68
CA GLY A 249 -5.58 2.00 16.02
C GLY A 249 -4.70 0.98 16.70
N VAL A 250 -4.73 -0.26 16.19
CA VAL A 250 -3.84 -1.33 16.63
C VAL A 250 -2.71 -1.45 15.62
N THR A 251 -1.48 -1.52 16.10
CA THR A 251 -0.31 -1.69 15.23
C THR A 251 -0.21 -3.13 14.71
N GLY A 252 0.39 -3.28 13.54
CA GLY A 252 0.71 -4.59 12.95
C GLY A 252 2.15 -5.03 13.27
N PRO A 253 2.68 -6.09 12.63
CA PRO A 253 4.06 -6.55 12.83
C PRO A 253 5.13 -5.50 12.45
N LEU A 254 4.79 -4.54 11.58
CA LEU A 254 5.67 -3.40 11.26
C LEU A 254 5.46 -2.21 12.21
N GLY A 255 4.69 -2.37 13.29
CA GLY A 255 4.47 -1.34 14.30
C GLY A 255 3.68 -0.13 13.79
N LEU A 256 4.09 1.05 14.26
CA LEU A 256 3.58 2.35 13.84
C LEU A 256 4.51 2.93 12.78
N VAL A 257 4.01 3.11 11.56
CA VAL A 257 4.77 3.73 10.47
C VAL A 257 4.37 5.18 10.29
N VAL A 258 5.35 6.07 10.32
CA VAL A 258 5.15 7.51 10.18
C VAL A 258 5.69 7.97 8.83
N ASP A 259 4.81 8.49 7.98
CA ASP A 259 5.19 9.04 6.67
C ASP A 259 5.21 10.57 6.71
N ALA A 260 6.42 11.13 6.72
CA ALA A 260 6.67 12.57 6.70
C ALA A 260 7.29 13.06 5.38
N ARG A 261 7.24 12.24 4.32
CA ARG A 261 7.89 12.53 3.03
C ARG A 261 7.25 13.70 2.26
N GLY A 262 5.98 13.95 2.51
CA GLY A 262 5.21 15.01 1.86
C GLY A 262 4.47 14.50 0.63
N TRP A 263 3.31 15.10 0.34
CA TRP A 263 2.43 14.66 -0.74
C TRP A 263 2.02 15.88 -1.60
N PRO A 264 1.96 15.76 -2.93
CA PRO A 264 2.36 14.57 -3.70
C PRO A 264 3.86 14.29 -3.56
N LEU A 265 4.24 13.02 -3.50
CA LEU A 265 5.64 12.59 -3.49
C LEU A 265 6.34 13.12 -4.75
N ARG A 266 7.38 13.92 -4.56
CA ARG A 266 8.22 14.44 -5.65
C ARG A 266 9.59 13.82 -5.56
N LEU A 267 9.89 12.92 -6.51
CA LEU A 267 11.19 12.31 -6.64
C LEU A 267 12.15 13.22 -7.41
N PRO A 268 13.44 13.29 -7.05
CA PRO A 268 14.45 13.95 -7.86
C PRO A 268 14.51 13.37 -9.28
N THR A 269 14.80 14.21 -10.27
CA THR A 269 14.96 13.76 -11.66
C THR A 269 16.30 13.09 -11.89
N ARG A 270 17.35 13.54 -11.20
CA ARG A 270 18.71 12.97 -11.30
C ARG A 270 18.82 11.66 -10.53
N ASP A 271 19.30 10.62 -11.19
CA ASP A 271 19.55 9.31 -10.58
C ASP A 271 20.43 9.39 -9.33
N ALA A 272 21.48 10.23 -9.38
CA ALA A 272 22.42 10.42 -8.28
C ALA A 272 21.76 10.91 -6.98
N GLU A 273 20.61 11.57 -7.07
CA GLU A 273 19.83 12.02 -5.91
C GLU A 273 18.66 11.07 -5.62
N ARG A 274 17.99 10.57 -6.68
CA ARG A 274 16.79 9.75 -6.57
C ARG A 274 17.07 8.36 -6.03
N VAL A 275 18.06 7.68 -6.58
CA VAL A 275 18.41 6.30 -6.21
C VAL A 275 18.71 6.18 -4.71
N PRO A 276 19.63 6.98 -4.11
CA PRO A 276 19.89 6.89 -2.68
C PRO A 276 18.70 7.30 -1.83
N LEU A 277 17.86 8.23 -2.29
CA LEU A 277 16.64 8.62 -1.58
C LEU A 277 15.64 7.45 -1.48
N VAL A 278 15.33 6.80 -2.61
CA VAL A 278 14.39 5.67 -2.66
C VAL A 278 14.97 4.47 -1.92
N ALA A 279 16.28 4.20 -2.07
CA ALA A 279 16.97 3.16 -1.31
C ALA A 279 16.89 3.41 0.20
N GLY A 280 17.05 4.66 0.65
CA GLY A 280 16.91 5.05 2.05
C GLY A 280 15.51 4.80 2.61
N TRP A 281 14.45 5.06 1.84
CA TRP A 281 13.07 4.74 2.24
C TRP A 281 12.82 3.24 2.31
N SER A 282 13.31 2.47 1.33
CA SER A 282 13.24 1.01 1.34
C SER A 282 13.96 0.39 2.54
N ALA A 283 15.16 0.89 2.83
CA ALA A 283 15.96 0.47 3.99
C ALA A 283 15.27 0.83 5.32
N SER A 284 14.65 2.02 5.41
CA SER A 284 13.96 2.48 6.63
C SER A 284 12.78 1.58 7.03
N LEU A 285 12.20 0.83 6.09
CA LEU A 285 11.17 -0.18 6.37
C LEU A 285 11.69 -1.63 6.34
N GLY A 286 12.96 -1.86 5.99
CA GLY A 286 13.50 -3.22 5.79
C GLY A 286 12.90 -3.93 4.57
N ALA A 287 12.42 -3.18 3.56
CA ALA A 287 11.72 -3.72 2.40
C ALA A 287 12.65 -4.43 1.41
N LEU A 288 13.91 -4.03 1.33
CA LEU A 288 14.92 -4.74 0.55
C LEU A 288 15.96 -5.37 1.50
N PRO A 289 16.64 -6.44 1.08
CA PRO A 289 17.86 -6.87 1.77
C PRO A 289 18.79 -5.66 1.85
N GLY A 290 19.29 -5.31 3.04
CA GLY A 290 20.40 -4.37 3.08
C GLY A 290 21.57 -5.00 2.34
N GLU A 291 22.33 -4.23 1.57
CA GLU A 291 23.66 -4.68 1.16
C GLU A 291 24.36 -5.15 2.44
N ALA A 292 24.72 -6.44 2.48
CA ALA A 292 25.63 -6.91 3.51
C ALA A 292 26.85 -6.00 3.37
N ARG A 293 27.11 -5.16 4.37
CA ARG A 293 28.33 -4.37 4.42
C ARG A 293 29.47 -5.39 4.45
N SER A 294 30.09 -5.61 3.30
CA SER A 294 31.35 -6.35 3.16
C SER A 294 32.47 -5.54 3.79
#